data_AF-C5YRW3-F1
#
_entry.id   AF-C5YRW3-F1
#
_cell.length_a   1.000
_cell.length_b   1.000
_cell.length_c   1.000
_cell.angle_alpha   90.00
_cell.angle_beta   90.00
_cell.angle_gamma   90.00
#
_symmetry.space_group_name_H-M   'P 1'
#
loop_
_entity.id
_entity.type
_entity.pdbx_description
1 polymer ?
#
loop_
_entity_poly.entity_id
_entity_poly.type
_entity_poly.pdbx_seq_one_letter_code
_entity_poly.pdbx_strand_id
1 'polypeptide(L)'
;MAIAPAYSSLHDEEEQMQIMSLTNLHMVENDDDAGLEKDLKALRASVAALQDEDDDVLPAESWDWAEGVEAVAQRAAEVMARELEDIQRALSSSSVLPGEEEEAAALRAEARRVGALRADAEEIAAAARRLMETDLRRLAADAETGSYSYILTHEEMAVAARMDVVAVAAHMEEWMASLAARLNRGAAAFAATPGEEAFVAAMRMEAAKADDARSVLAWYRAGGGPLPSSAGDGAGAGAAGQALLPSQAIDPSISIRHR
;
A
#
# COMPACT_ATOMS: atom_id res chain seq x y z
N MET A 1 -35.67 10.53 15.03
CA MET A 1 -34.60 10.10 15.94
C MET A 1 -33.36 9.99 15.08
N ALA A 2 -32.49 11.00 15.15
CA ALA A 2 -31.32 11.13 14.29
C ALA A 2 -30.12 10.50 15.02
N ILE A 3 -29.44 9.57 14.36
CA ILE A 3 -28.10 9.13 14.74
C ILE A 3 -27.23 9.45 13.52
N ALA A 4 -26.52 10.55 13.60
CA ALA A 4 -25.45 10.87 12.66
C ALA A 4 -24.18 10.12 13.11
N PRO A 5 -23.47 9.41 12.23
CA PRO A 5 -22.14 8.92 12.54
C PRO A 5 -21.16 10.07 12.31
N ALA A 6 -20.67 10.65 13.41
CA ALA A 6 -19.60 11.63 13.41
C ALA A 6 -18.28 10.94 13.77
N TYR A 7 -17.68 10.21 12.82
CA TYR A 7 -16.31 9.68 12.88
C TYR A 7 -15.81 9.44 11.44
N SER A 8 -15.51 10.49 10.67
CA SER A 8 -14.84 10.39 9.34
C SER A 8 -14.51 11.77 8.74
N SER A 9 -13.90 12.72 9.47
CA SER A 9 -13.60 14.02 8.82
C SER A 9 -12.49 14.88 9.43
N LEU A 10 -11.83 14.46 10.51
CA LEU A 10 -10.85 15.31 11.22
C LEU A 10 -9.40 14.80 11.18
N HIS A 11 -9.12 13.64 10.57
CA HIS A 11 -7.75 13.14 10.38
C HIS A 11 -7.23 13.26 8.94
N ASP A 12 -8.13 13.35 7.95
CA ASP A 12 -7.74 13.37 6.54
C ASP A 12 -7.13 14.71 6.08
N GLU A 13 -7.54 15.84 6.65
CA GLU A 13 -7.05 17.16 6.21
C GLU A 13 -5.62 17.45 6.69
N GLU A 14 -5.22 16.94 7.86
CA GLU A 14 -3.87 17.18 8.41
C GLU A 14 -2.82 16.32 7.69
N GLU A 15 -3.15 15.07 7.39
CA GLU A 15 -2.27 14.17 6.61
C GLU A 15 -2.19 14.58 5.13
N GLN A 16 -3.31 15.00 4.53
CA GLN A 16 -3.29 15.56 3.17
C GLN A 16 -2.56 16.92 3.11
N MET A 17 -2.65 17.75 4.16
CA MET A 17 -1.84 18.97 4.26
C MET A 17 -0.35 18.67 4.45
N GLN A 18 0.03 17.58 5.14
CA GLN A 18 1.43 17.15 5.24
C GLN A 18 1.96 16.60 3.91
N ILE A 19 1.15 15.85 3.16
CA ILE A 19 1.53 15.39 1.81
C ILE A 19 1.60 16.58 0.83
N MET A 20 0.68 17.54 0.92
CA MET A 20 0.72 18.77 0.12
C MET A 20 1.86 19.73 0.54
N SER A 21 2.21 19.82 1.83
CA SER A 21 3.35 20.64 2.28
C SER A 21 4.66 20.10 1.73
N LEU A 22 4.81 18.77 1.66
CA LEU A 22 5.97 18.10 1.08
C LEU A 22 5.98 18.15 -0.45
N THR A 23 4.81 18.19 -1.11
CA THR A 23 4.73 18.39 -2.56
C THR A 23 5.08 19.84 -2.96
N ASN A 24 4.95 20.79 -2.02
CA ASN A 24 5.33 22.19 -2.16
C ASN A 24 6.81 22.49 -1.88
N LEU A 25 7.69 21.48 -1.83
CA LEU A 25 9.15 21.59 -1.68
C LEU A 25 9.87 22.32 -2.85
N HIS A 26 9.16 23.13 -3.62
CA HIS A 26 9.72 23.92 -4.71
C HIS A 26 9.51 25.44 -4.59
N MET A 27 8.74 25.97 -3.63
CA MET A 27 8.44 27.42 -3.58
C MET A 27 8.30 28.03 -2.17
N VAL A 28 9.24 27.84 -1.24
CA VAL A 28 9.39 28.78 -0.11
C VAL A 28 10.87 29.04 0.16
N GLU A 29 11.30 30.26 -0.16
CA GLU A 29 12.51 30.87 0.37
C GLU A 29 12.35 31.12 1.89
N ASN A 30 13.32 30.65 2.67
CA ASN A 30 13.64 31.00 4.06
C ASN A 30 12.69 30.57 5.22
N ASP A 31 13.37 30.09 6.27
CA ASP A 31 12.98 29.96 7.68
C ASP A 31 11.95 28.88 8.06
N ASP A 32 12.38 27.61 8.09
CA ASP A 32 12.43 26.80 9.32
C ASP A 32 12.88 25.36 9.03
N ASP A 33 14.19 25.14 8.95
CA ASP A 33 14.77 23.79 8.86
C ASP A 33 14.42 22.91 10.09
N ALA A 34 14.00 23.52 11.20
CA ALA A 34 13.44 22.82 12.36
C ALA A 34 12.10 22.14 12.05
N GLY A 35 11.36 22.63 11.05
CA GLY A 35 10.14 22.01 10.54
C GLY A 35 10.43 20.67 9.87
N LEU A 36 11.44 20.62 8.99
CA LEU A 36 11.79 19.40 8.26
C LEU A 36 12.24 18.27 9.20
N GLU A 37 13.09 18.57 10.19
CA GLU A 37 13.53 17.56 11.18
C GLU A 37 12.34 17.01 11.98
N LYS A 38 11.41 17.89 12.37
CA LYS A 38 10.18 17.50 13.06
C LYS A 38 9.28 16.64 12.18
N ASP A 39 9.16 16.96 10.89
CA ASP A 39 8.34 16.23 9.93
C ASP A 39 8.91 14.84 9.66
N LEU A 40 10.23 14.71 9.46
CA LEU A 40 10.90 13.40 9.34
C LEU A 40 10.71 12.56 10.60
N LYS A 41 10.81 13.18 11.78
CA LYS A 41 10.57 12.49 13.05
C LYS A 41 9.11 12.02 13.19
N ALA A 42 8.15 12.81 12.73
CA ALA A 42 6.73 12.44 12.72
C ALA A 42 6.49 11.26 11.76
N LEU A 43 7.01 11.32 10.54
CA LEU A 43 6.94 10.23 9.56
C LEU A 43 7.54 8.93 10.11
N ARG A 44 8.71 9.00 10.76
CA ARG A 44 9.34 7.85 11.40
C ARG A 44 8.44 7.24 12.48
N ALA A 45 7.80 8.06 13.30
CA ALA A 45 6.88 7.58 14.33
C ALA A 45 5.65 6.90 13.71
N SER A 46 5.08 7.47 12.64
CA SER A 46 3.94 6.86 11.93
C SER A 46 4.30 5.53 11.27
N VAL A 47 5.47 5.44 10.61
CA VAL A 47 5.95 4.17 10.03
C VAL A 47 6.15 3.12 11.12
N ALA A 48 6.72 3.50 12.27
CA ALA A 48 6.90 2.58 13.39
C ALA A 48 5.56 2.09 13.97
N ALA A 49 4.57 2.98 14.08
CA ALA A 49 3.23 2.61 14.56
C ALA A 49 2.58 1.55 13.66
N LEU A 50 2.68 1.68 12.34
CA LEU A 50 2.17 0.69 11.39
C LEU A 50 2.98 -0.62 11.38
N GLN A 51 4.25 -0.59 11.77
CA GLN A 51 5.06 -1.80 11.93
C GLN A 51 4.69 -2.60 13.18
N ASP A 52 4.21 -1.91 14.23
CA ASP A 52 3.79 -2.50 15.50
C ASP A 52 2.32 -2.98 15.48
N GLU A 53 1.57 -2.70 14.40
CA GLU A 53 0.25 -3.29 14.18
C GLU A 53 0.39 -4.79 13.84
N ASP A 54 0.11 -5.63 14.83
CA ASP A 54 0.21 -7.08 14.73
C ASP A 54 -0.83 -7.69 13.77
N ASP A 55 -0.35 -8.69 13.02
CA ASP A 55 -1.07 -9.75 12.28
C ASP A 55 -2.08 -9.40 11.17
N ASP A 56 -2.51 -8.15 11.02
CA ASP A 56 -3.43 -7.79 9.94
C ASP A 56 -2.70 -7.33 8.66
N VAL A 57 -3.33 -7.60 7.50
CA VAL A 57 -2.95 -7.03 6.20
C VAL A 57 -3.25 -5.53 6.23
N LEU A 58 -2.32 -4.72 5.70
CA LEU A 58 -2.44 -3.28 5.69
C LEU A 58 -3.71 -2.86 4.94
N PRO A 59 -4.54 -1.97 5.52
CA PRO A 59 -5.65 -1.42 4.79
C PRO A 59 -5.14 -0.59 3.60
N ALA A 60 -6.00 -0.42 2.60
CA ALA A 60 -5.61 0.18 1.34
C ALA A 60 -5.01 1.58 1.49
N GLU A 61 -5.56 2.38 2.40
CA GLU A 61 -5.11 3.74 2.69
C GLU A 61 -3.70 3.75 3.29
N SER A 62 -3.40 2.84 4.23
CA SER A 62 -2.06 2.71 4.82
C SER A 62 -1.00 2.24 3.82
N TRP A 63 -1.39 1.40 2.84
CA TRP A 63 -0.49 0.99 1.77
C TRP A 63 -0.15 2.16 0.84
N ASP A 64 -1.15 2.90 0.38
CA ASP A 64 -0.95 4.06 -0.51
C ASP A 64 -0.18 5.18 0.21
N TRP A 65 -0.43 5.35 1.51
CA TRP A 65 0.38 6.22 2.37
C TRP A 65 1.84 5.76 2.42
N ALA A 66 2.11 4.48 2.66
CA ALA A 66 3.48 3.96 2.73
C ALA A 66 4.23 4.11 1.39
N GLU A 67 3.56 3.89 0.25
CA GLU A 67 4.12 4.14 -1.08
C GLU A 67 4.46 5.63 -1.26
N GLY A 68 3.55 6.52 -0.86
CA GLY A 68 3.77 7.96 -0.88
C GLY A 68 4.95 8.39 0.01
N VAL A 69 5.04 7.86 1.23
CA VAL A 69 6.13 8.15 2.18
C VAL A 69 7.46 7.65 1.65
N GLU A 70 7.53 6.44 1.09
CA GLU A 70 8.76 5.94 0.45
C GLU A 70 9.24 6.91 -0.64
N ALA A 71 8.34 7.31 -1.55
CA ALA A 71 8.68 8.19 -2.65
C ALA A 71 9.13 9.59 -2.19
N VAL A 72 8.42 10.17 -1.22
CA VAL A 72 8.75 11.48 -0.66
C VAL A 72 10.08 11.44 0.09
N ALA A 73 10.31 10.42 0.92
CA ALA A 73 11.54 10.27 1.69
C ALA A 73 12.76 10.02 0.78
N GLN A 74 12.61 9.23 -0.30
CA GLN A 74 13.66 9.09 -1.31
C GLN A 74 13.98 10.43 -1.98
N ARG A 75 12.96 11.19 -2.37
CA ARG A 75 13.15 12.50 -2.99
C ARG A 75 13.84 13.48 -2.05
N ALA A 76 13.47 13.48 -0.77
CA ALA A 76 14.12 14.27 0.26
C ALA A 76 15.60 13.89 0.41
N ALA A 77 15.92 12.59 0.47
CA ALA A 77 17.30 12.11 0.53
C ALA A 77 18.12 12.55 -0.70
N GLU A 78 17.55 12.51 -1.90
CA GLU A 78 18.20 13.00 -3.13
C GLU A 78 18.48 14.50 -3.09
N VAL A 79 17.52 15.30 -2.60
CA VAL A 79 17.69 16.76 -2.47
C VAL A 79 18.83 17.05 -1.50
N MET A 80 18.84 16.42 -0.33
CA MET A 80 19.88 16.58 0.67
C MET A 80 21.25 16.06 0.20
N ALA A 81 21.27 15.03 -0.66
CA ALA A 81 22.50 14.58 -1.29
C ALA A 81 23.12 15.66 -2.20
N ARG A 82 22.30 16.35 -3.02
CA ARG A 82 22.77 17.46 -3.87
C ARG A 82 23.25 18.64 -3.04
N GLU A 83 22.52 19.00 -2.00
CA GLU A 83 22.92 20.07 -1.08
C GLU A 83 24.25 19.75 -0.38
N LEU A 84 24.44 18.51 0.06
CA LEU A 84 25.70 18.06 0.65
C LEU A 84 26.87 18.17 -0.35
N GLU A 85 26.64 17.84 -1.63
CA GLU A 85 27.63 18.04 -2.70
C GLU A 85 27.98 19.52 -2.89
N ASP A 86 27.00 20.41 -2.82
CA ASP A 86 27.20 21.86 -2.93
C ASP A 86 28.01 22.41 -1.74
N ILE A 87 27.69 21.98 -0.52
CA ILE A 87 28.46 22.34 0.69
C ILE A 87 29.90 21.82 0.61
N GLN A 88 30.10 20.59 0.13
CA GLN A 88 31.44 20.02 -0.08
C GLN A 88 32.25 20.80 -1.12
N ARG A 89 31.59 21.29 -2.18
CA ARG A 89 32.21 22.15 -3.19
C ARG A 89 32.60 23.51 -2.61
N ALA A 90 31.75 24.10 -1.77
CA ALA A 90 32.04 25.34 -1.05
C ALA A 90 33.24 25.18 -0.09
N LEU A 91 33.25 24.12 0.73
CA LEU A 91 34.35 23.78 1.64
C LEU A 91 35.68 23.61 0.90
N SER A 92 35.66 22.95 -0.26
CA SER A 92 36.85 22.78 -1.09
C SER A 92 37.39 24.13 -1.59
N SER A 93 36.49 25.07 -1.91
CA SER A 93 36.85 26.41 -2.38
C SER A 93 37.40 27.30 -1.27
N SER A 94 36.81 27.25 -0.07
CA SER A 94 37.23 28.03 1.11
C SER A 94 38.56 27.54 1.72
N SER A 95 38.91 26.25 1.54
CA SER A 95 40.20 25.69 2.01
C SER A 95 41.46 26.35 1.43
N VAL A 96 41.31 27.22 0.43
CA VAL A 96 42.39 27.93 -0.28
C VAL A 96 42.65 29.32 0.32
N LEU A 97 41.72 29.89 1.09
CA LEU A 97 41.78 31.28 1.54
C LEU A 97 42.17 31.39 3.03
N PRO A 98 43.30 32.05 3.36
CA PRO A 98 43.69 32.25 4.75
C PRO A 98 42.75 33.24 5.45
N GLY A 99 42.16 32.84 6.58
CA GLY A 99 41.28 33.66 7.42
C GLY A 99 39.82 33.19 7.50
N GLU A 100 39.43 32.17 6.73
CA GLU A 100 38.04 31.67 6.65
C GLU A 100 37.77 30.45 7.54
N GLU A 101 38.53 30.26 8.63
CA GLU A 101 38.42 29.08 9.49
C GLU A 101 37.04 28.94 10.15
N GLU A 102 36.41 30.07 10.51
CA GLU A 102 35.07 30.11 11.12
C GLU A 102 33.98 29.74 10.11
N GLU A 103 34.05 30.26 8.89
CA GLU A 103 33.12 29.93 7.80
C GLU A 103 33.25 28.46 7.39
N ALA A 104 34.49 27.96 7.25
CA ALA A 104 34.73 26.55 6.99
C ALA A 104 34.26 25.65 8.16
N ALA A 105 34.30 26.13 9.40
CA ALA A 105 33.75 25.39 10.54
C ALA A 105 32.21 25.34 10.49
N ALA A 106 31.56 26.45 10.15
CA ALA A 106 30.11 26.52 9.97
C ALA A 106 29.64 25.60 8.84
N LEU A 107 30.29 25.63 7.67
CA LEU A 107 29.98 24.74 6.54
C LEU A 107 30.17 23.25 6.89
N ARG A 108 31.16 22.90 7.72
CA ARG A 108 31.33 21.52 8.21
C ARG A 108 30.22 21.12 9.17
N ALA A 109 29.74 22.03 10.02
CA ALA A 109 28.60 21.78 10.89
C ALA A 109 27.34 21.55 10.05
N GLU A 110 27.11 22.37 9.02
CA GLU A 110 25.97 22.23 8.12
C GLU A 110 26.02 20.94 7.32
N ALA A 111 27.18 20.58 6.74
CA ALA A 111 27.34 19.30 6.07
C ALA A 111 27.01 18.09 6.96
N ARG A 112 27.36 18.14 8.25
CA ARG A 112 27.00 17.07 9.20
C ARG A 112 25.50 17.00 9.43
N ARG A 113 24.84 18.16 9.52
CA ARG A 113 23.40 18.27 9.72
C ARG A 113 22.63 17.77 8.52
N VAL A 114 22.91 18.28 7.32
CA VAL A 114 22.30 17.82 6.06
C VAL A 114 22.56 16.33 5.84
N GLY A 115 23.77 15.85 6.19
CA GLY A 115 24.09 14.43 6.16
C GLY A 115 23.24 13.58 7.11
N ALA A 116 22.92 14.08 8.31
CA ALA A 116 22.04 13.38 9.25
C ALA A 116 20.60 13.34 8.75
N LEU A 117 20.05 14.46 8.28
CA LEU A 117 18.70 14.52 7.72
C LEU A 117 18.54 13.61 6.51
N ARG A 118 19.57 13.53 5.65
CA ARG A 118 19.60 12.59 4.52
C ARG A 118 19.51 11.15 5.01
N ALA A 119 20.32 10.79 6.00
CA ALA A 119 20.30 9.43 6.55
C ALA A 119 18.94 9.08 7.18
N ASP A 120 18.30 10.03 7.86
CA ASP A 120 16.96 9.85 8.41
C ASP A 120 15.92 9.63 7.30
N ALA A 121 15.97 10.40 6.21
CA ALA A 121 15.09 10.21 5.06
C ALA A 121 15.32 8.85 4.36
N GLU A 122 16.58 8.43 4.21
CA GLU A 122 16.92 7.09 3.70
C GLU A 122 16.37 5.98 4.62
N GLU A 123 16.46 6.16 5.95
CA GLU A 123 15.91 5.21 6.93
C GLU A 123 14.38 5.10 6.81
N ILE A 124 13.68 6.24 6.71
CA ILE A 124 12.22 6.28 6.54
C ILE A 124 11.80 5.60 5.24
N ALA A 125 12.46 5.91 4.13
CA ALA A 125 12.18 5.26 2.85
C ALA A 125 12.35 3.73 2.93
N ALA A 126 13.44 3.28 3.56
CA ALA A 126 13.69 1.85 3.73
C ALA A 126 12.68 1.20 4.68
N ALA A 127 12.21 1.92 5.72
CA ALA A 127 11.22 1.42 6.65
C ALA A 127 9.82 1.30 6.01
N ALA A 128 9.40 2.30 5.23
CA ALA A 128 8.16 2.26 4.45
C ALA A 128 8.18 1.12 3.42
N ARG A 129 9.31 0.93 2.73
CA ARG A 129 9.49 -0.22 1.84
C ARG A 129 9.33 -1.54 2.57
N ARG A 130 10.04 -1.73 3.70
CA ARG A 130 9.95 -2.96 4.50
C ARG A 130 8.52 -3.25 4.98
N LEU A 131 7.77 -2.22 5.33
CA LEU A 131 6.35 -2.33 5.70
C LEU A 131 5.54 -2.92 4.53
N MET A 132 5.64 -2.33 3.34
CA MET A 132 4.95 -2.84 2.14
C MET A 132 5.40 -4.26 1.74
N GLU A 133 6.70 -4.55 1.84
CA GLU A 133 7.20 -5.90 1.54
C GLU A 133 6.68 -6.95 2.53
N THR A 134 6.56 -6.59 3.81
CA THR A 134 6.02 -7.48 4.84
C THR A 134 4.55 -7.79 4.56
N ASP A 135 3.77 -6.76 4.22
CA ASP A 135 2.37 -6.90 3.82
C ASP A 135 2.20 -7.79 2.57
N LEU A 136 3.02 -7.59 1.53
CA LEU A 136 3.01 -8.43 0.34
C LEU A 136 3.35 -9.90 0.66
N ARG A 137 4.28 -10.14 1.58
CA ARG A 137 4.62 -11.49 2.04
C ARG A 137 3.46 -12.13 2.83
N ARG A 138 2.76 -11.36 3.66
CA ARG A 138 1.54 -11.82 4.37
C ARG A 138 0.45 -12.21 3.36
N LEU A 139 0.14 -11.32 2.40
CA LEU A 139 -0.83 -11.58 1.34
C LEU A 139 -0.53 -12.87 0.56
N ALA A 140 0.73 -13.11 0.21
CA ALA A 140 1.10 -14.34 -0.50
C ALA A 140 0.98 -15.60 0.37
N ALA A 141 1.36 -15.52 1.66
CA ALA A 141 1.25 -16.64 2.59
C ALA A 141 -0.22 -17.03 2.86
N ASP A 142 -1.11 -16.04 2.97
CA ASP A 142 -2.55 -16.28 3.12
C ASP A 142 -3.15 -16.92 1.87
N ALA A 143 -2.70 -16.52 0.68
CA ALA A 143 -3.10 -17.11 -0.59
C ALA A 143 -2.68 -18.59 -0.71
N GLU A 144 -1.52 -18.98 -0.17
CA GLU A 144 -1.04 -20.37 -0.16
C GLU A 144 -1.79 -21.26 0.84
N THR A 145 -2.14 -20.73 2.01
CA THR A 145 -2.82 -21.51 3.07
C THR A 145 -4.33 -21.63 2.87
N GLY A 146 -4.92 -20.79 2.01
CA GLY A 146 -6.37 -20.79 1.72
C GLY A 146 -7.23 -20.44 2.94
N SER A 147 -6.62 -19.94 4.01
CA SER A 147 -7.26 -19.63 5.29
C SER A 147 -8.07 -18.33 5.21
N TYR A 148 -7.57 -17.35 4.43
CA TYR A 148 -8.21 -16.07 4.17
C TYR A 148 -7.94 -15.66 2.72
N SER A 149 -8.75 -16.17 1.78
CA SER A 149 -8.81 -15.56 0.45
C SER A 149 -9.50 -14.20 0.60
N TYR A 150 -8.73 -13.13 0.57
CA TYR A 150 -9.24 -11.74 0.50
C TYR A 150 -10.13 -11.52 -0.74
N ILE A 151 -10.02 -12.41 -1.71
CA ILE A 151 -10.84 -12.43 -2.91
C ILE A 151 -12.11 -13.22 -2.65
N LEU A 152 -13.25 -12.53 -2.70
CA LEU A 152 -14.58 -13.14 -2.62
C LEU A 152 -14.75 -14.19 -3.71
N THR A 153 -15.40 -15.29 -3.36
CA THR A 153 -15.83 -16.28 -4.35
C THR A 153 -16.86 -15.67 -5.30
N HIS A 154 -17.01 -16.29 -6.47
CA HIS A 154 -18.02 -15.90 -7.45
C HIS A 154 -19.45 -15.85 -6.88
N GLU A 155 -19.77 -16.75 -5.95
CA GLU A 155 -21.07 -16.79 -5.28
C GLU A 155 -21.24 -15.62 -4.30
N GLU A 156 -20.21 -15.31 -3.51
CA GLU A 156 -20.21 -14.16 -2.61
C GLU A 156 -20.26 -12.82 -3.38
N MET A 157 -19.54 -12.72 -4.51
CA MET A 157 -19.62 -11.56 -5.40
C MET A 157 -21.01 -11.40 -6.01
N ALA A 158 -21.65 -12.50 -6.43
CA ALA A 158 -23.00 -12.48 -6.95
C ALA A 158 -24.03 -12.07 -5.89
N VAL A 159 -23.84 -12.47 -4.62
CA VAL A 159 -24.68 -12.03 -3.50
C VAL A 159 -24.46 -10.54 -3.23
N ALA A 160 -23.20 -10.09 -3.11
CA ALA A 160 -22.87 -8.68 -2.88
C ALA A 160 -23.43 -7.76 -3.98
N ALA A 161 -23.30 -8.17 -5.25
CA ALA A 161 -23.81 -7.40 -6.38
C ALA A 161 -25.36 -7.39 -6.47
N ARG A 162 -26.03 -8.45 -6.00
CA ARG A 162 -27.50 -8.55 -5.98
C ARG A 162 -28.16 -7.79 -4.83
N MET A 163 -27.42 -7.44 -3.78
CA MET A 163 -27.96 -6.64 -2.67
C MET A 163 -28.21 -5.16 -3.03
N ASP A 164 -28.12 -4.81 -4.32
CA ASP A 164 -28.47 -3.49 -4.89
C ASP A 164 -27.76 -2.32 -4.21
N VAL A 165 -26.58 -2.58 -3.65
CA VAL A 165 -25.69 -1.53 -3.17
C VAL A 165 -24.66 -1.30 -4.28
N VAL A 166 -25.10 -0.64 -5.36
CA VAL A 166 -24.23 -0.23 -6.48
C VAL A 166 -22.95 0.44 -5.98
N ALA A 167 -23.04 1.17 -4.87
CA ALA A 167 -21.89 1.78 -4.19
C ALA A 167 -20.91 0.74 -3.60
N VAL A 168 -21.38 -0.37 -3.02
CA VAL A 168 -20.52 -1.43 -2.47
C VAL A 168 -19.87 -2.23 -3.60
N ALA A 169 -20.62 -2.54 -4.67
CA ALA A 169 -20.04 -3.22 -5.83
C ALA A 169 -18.97 -2.36 -6.52
N ALA A 170 -19.20 -1.05 -6.65
CA ALA A 170 -18.20 -0.11 -7.17
C ALA A 170 -16.97 -0.01 -6.26
N HIS A 171 -17.18 0.09 -4.94
CA HIS A 171 -16.10 0.11 -3.96
C HIS A 171 -15.27 -1.18 -3.99
N MET A 172 -15.92 -2.34 -4.10
CA MET A 172 -15.24 -3.64 -4.25
C MET A 172 -14.48 -3.74 -5.59
N GLU A 173 -15.05 -3.23 -6.68
CA GLU A 173 -14.37 -3.18 -8.00
C GLU A 173 -13.07 -2.36 -7.91
N GLU A 174 -13.13 -1.19 -7.26
CA GLU A 174 -11.99 -0.31 -7.03
C GLU A 174 -10.95 -0.96 -6.10
N TRP A 175 -11.39 -1.58 -5.01
CA TRP A 175 -10.51 -2.29 -4.08
C TRP A 175 -9.80 -3.47 -4.76
N MET A 176 -10.50 -4.29 -5.55
CA MET A 176 -9.90 -5.40 -6.32
C MET A 176 -8.90 -4.89 -7.36
N ALA A 177 -9.21 -3.78 -8.03
CA ALA A 177 -8.29 -3.14 -8.98
C ALA A 177 -7.00 -2.65 -8.28
N SER A 178 -7.15 -2.03 -7.11
CA SER A 178 -6.03 -1.57 -6.30
C SER A 178 -5.17 -2.75 -5.81
N LEU A 179 -5.79 -3.81 -5.30
CA LEU A 179 -5.11 -5.03 -4.88
C LEU A 179 -4.32 -5.69 -6.02
N ALA A 180 -4.95 -5.85 -7.20
CA ALA A 180 -4.28 -6.41 -8.37
C ALA A 180 -3.07 -5.56 -8.80
N ALA A 181 -3.19 -4.22 -8.77
CA ALA A 181 -2.09 -3.32 -9.09
C ALA A 181 -0.93 -3.47 -8.09
N ARG A 182 -1.22 -3.53 -6.78
CA ARG A 182 -0.23 -3.72 -5.73
C ARG A 182 0.53 -5.03 -5.86
N LEU A 183 -0.19 -6.13 -6.05
CA LEU A 183 0.41 -7.46 -6.24
C LEU A 183 1.28 -7.52 -7.49
N ASN A 184 0.85 -6.90 -8.59
CA ASN A 184 1.66 -6.81 -9.81
C ASN A 184 2.92 -5.95 -9.63
N ARG A 185 2.84 -4.83 -8.91
CA ARG A 185 4.01 -4.01 -8.56
C ARG A 185 4.98 -4.77 -7.67
N GLY A 186 4.48 -5.44 -6.63
CA GLY A 186 5.26 -6.32 -5.77
C GLY A 186 5.97 -7.41 -6.59
N ALA A 187 5.23 -8.13 -7.43
CA ALA A 187 5.80 -9.12 -8.33
C ALA A 187 6.90 -8.56 -9.25
N ALA A 188 6.77 -7.33 -9.73
CA ALA A 188 7.82 -6.67 -10.52
C ALA A 188 9.05 -6.32 -9.68
N ALA A 189 8.87 -5.84 -8.44
CA ALA A 189 9.96 -5.49 -7.53
C ALA A 189 10.81 -6.72 -7.14
N PHE A 190 10.18 -7.86 -6.92
CA PHE A 190 10.87 -9.10 -6.53
C PHE A 190 11.36 -9.96 -7.71
N ALA A 191 10.95 -9.66 -8.95
CA ALA A 191 11.30 -10.48 -10.13
C ALA A 191 12.81 -10.60 -10.41
N ALA A 192 13.61 -9.64 -9.96
CA ALA A 192 15.07 -9.65 -10.15
C ALA A 192 15.82 -10.36 -9.01
N THR A 193 15.14 -10.78 -7.94
CA THR A 193 15.76 -11.37 -6.75
C THR A 193 15.86 -12.89 -6.91
N PRO A 194 17.07 -13.47 -6.94
CA PRO A 194 17.23 -14.92 -7.07
C PRO A 194 16.59 -15.68 -5.90
N GLY A 195 15.82 -16.72 -6.19
CA GLY A 195 15.15 -17.55 -5.17
C GLY A 195 13.75 -17.11 -4.77
N GLU A 196 13.24 -16.00 -5.33
CA GLU A 196 11.90 -15.46 -5.08
C GLU A 196 10.88 -15.87 -6.16
N GLU A 197 11.21 -16.81 -7.06
CA GLU A 197 10.38 -17.12 -8.24
C GLU A 197 9.00 -17.66 -7.86
N ALA A 198 8.91 -18.48 -6.80
CA ALA A 198 7.64 -19.00 -6.30
C ALA A 198 6.77 -17.91 -5.69
N PHE A 199 7.36 -17.00 -4.92
CA PHE A 199 6.68 -15.85 -4.32
C PHE A 199 6.16 -14.88 -5.41
N VAL A 200 6.97 -14.60 -6.43
CA VAL A 200 6.57 -13.79 -7.59
C VAL A 200 5.44 -14.46 -8.37
N ALA A 201 5.46 -15.78 -8.53
CA ALA A 201 4.39 -16.53 -9.17
C ALA A 201 3.09 -16.49 -8.36
N ALA A 202 3.16 -16.63 -7.03
CA ALA A 202 2.01 -16.53 -6.13
C ALA A 202 1.36 -15.15 -6.20
N MET A 203 2.14 -14.06 -6.14
CA MET A 203 1.62 -12.70 -6.28
C MET A 203 0.93 -12.47 -7.64
N ARG A 204 1.51 -12.95 -8.75
CA ARG A 204 0.88 -12.84 -10.08
C ARG A 204 -0.41 -13.63 -10.18
N MET A 205 -0.45 -14.81 -9.58
CA MET A 205 -1.68 -15.63 -9.52
C MET A 205 -2.77 -14.89 -8.74
N GLU A 206 -2.43 -14.31 -7.59
CA GLU A 206 -3.40 -13.59 -6.77
C GLU A 206 -3.88 -12.29 -7.45
N ALA A 207 -2.99 -11.58 -8.14
CA ALA A 207 -3.35 -10.43 -8.95
C ALA A 207 -4.36 -10.81 -10.06
N ALA A 208 -4.14 -11.95 -10.72
CA ALA A 208 -5.05 -12.44 -11.76
C ALA A 208 -6.44 -12.80 -11.19
N LYS A 209 -6.50 -13.39 -9.99
CA LYS A 209 -7.78 -13.65 -9.31
C LYS A 209 -8.50 -12.34 -8.95
N ALA A 210 -7.77 -11.30 -8.53
CA ALA A 210 -8.36 -10.00 -8.20
C ALA A 210 -8.91 -9.31 -9.45
N ASP A 211 -8.20 -9.39 -10.58
CA ASP A 211 -8.69 -8.89 -11.88
C ASP A 211 -9.92 -9.66 -12.40
N ASP A 212 -9.98 -10.97 -12.17
CA ASP A 212 -11.15 -11.80 -12.49
C ASP A 212 -12.36 -11.40 -11.64
N ALA A 213 -12.17 -11.26 -10.33
CA ALA A 213 -13.19 -10.79 -9.40
C ALA A 213 -13.72 -9.40 -9.77
N ARG A 214 -12.81 -8.47 -10.10
CA ARG A 214 -13.16 -7.14 -10.62
C ARG A 214 -14.02 -7.24 -11.88
N SER A 215 -13.65 -8.11 -12.82
CA SER A 215 -14.39 -8.31 -14.07
C SER A 215 -15.82 -8.83 -13.83
N VAL A 216 -15.98 -9.73 -12.86
CA VAL A 216 -17.29 -10.24 -12.43
C VAL A 216 -18.17 -9.14 -11.83
N LEU A 217 -17.61 -8.32 -10.93
CA LEU A 217 -18.32 -7.18 -10.33
C LEU A 217 -18.75 -6.15 -11.37
N ALA A 218 -17.87 -5.81 -12.31
CA ALA A 218 -18.17 -4.90 -13.41
C ALA A 218 -19.30 -5.45 -14.31
N TRP A 219 -19.32 -6.76 -14.55
CA TRP A 219 -20.36 -7.41 -15.33
C TRP A 219 -21.73 -7.38 -14.66
N TYR A 220 -21.79 -7.65 -13.35
CA TYR A 220 -23.04 -7.52 -12.60
C TYR A 220 -23.53 -6.06 -12.54
N ARG A 221 -22.63 -5.10 -12.34
CA ARG A 221 -22.94 -3.65 -12.36
C ARG A 221 -23.53 -3.21 -13.71
N ALA A 222 -23.06 -3.80 -14.81
CA ALA A 222 -23.57 -3.52 -16.16
C ALA A 222 -24.94 -4.17 -16.46
N GLY A 223 -25.57 -4.84 -15.48
CA GLY A 223 -26.86 -5.52 -15.66
C GLY A 223 -26.73 -6.93 -16.26
N GLY A 224 -25.57 -7.57 -16.11
CA GLY A 224 -25.37 -8.97 -16.47
C GLY A 224 -26.32 -9.93 -15.74
N GLY A 225 -26.78 -10.98 -16.44
CA GLY A 225 -27.66 -12.03 -15.90
C GLY A 225 -26.93 -13.07 -15.02
N PRO A 226 -27.02 -14.39 -15.27
CA PRO A 226 -26.08 -15.39 -14.76
C PRO A 226 -24.78 -15.42 -15.57
N LEU A 227 -23.63 -15.48 -14.89
CA LEU A 227 -22.30 -15.38 -15.54
C LEU A 227 -22.13 -16.40 -16.68
N PRO A 228 -21.45 -16.06 -17.79
CA PRO A 228 -21.05 -17.05 -18.77
C PRO A 228 -20.06 -18.01 -18.12
N SER A 229 -20.40 -19.29 -18.14
CA SER A 229 -19.51 -20.36 -17.67
C SER A 229 -18.28 -20.42 -18.59
N SER A 230 -17.15 -19.88 -18.15
CA SER A 230 -15.89 -20.08 -18.85
C SER A 230 -14.72 -20.25 -17.88
N ALA A 231 -14.01 -21.36 -18.09
CA ALA A 231 -12.70 -21.74 -17.56
C ALA A 231 -12.62 -22.32 -16.15
N GLY A 232 -13.18 -23.54 -16.01
CA GLY A 232 -12.92 -24.44 -14.88
C GLY A 232 -12.80 -25.90 -15.32
N ASP A 233 -12.17 -26.16 -16.47
CA ASP A 233 -11.77 -27.52 -16.87
C ASP A 233 -10.26 -27.51 -17.12
N GLY A 234 -9.50 -27.78 -16.06
CA GLY A 234 -8.05 -27.78 -16.09
C GLY A 234 -7.43 -28.35 -14.81
N ALA A 235 -7.31 -29.68 -14.79
CA ALA A 235 -6.47 -30.52 -13.92
C ALA A 235 -7.03 -30.98 -12.56
N GLY A 236 -7.32 -32.28 -12.46
CA GLY A 236 -7.44 -32.99 -11.18
C GLY A 236 -8.31 -34.24 -11.23
N ALA A 237 -7.78 -35.36 -11.72
CA ALA A 237 -8.46 -36.65 -11.84
C ALA A 237 -9.01 -37.21 -10.51
N GLY A 238 -10.20 -37.81 -10.57
CA GLY A 238 -10.80 -38.55 -9.45
C GLY A 238 -12.15 -39.17 -9.79
N ALA A 239 -12.15 -40.18 -10.65
CA ALA A 239 -13.35 -40.97 -10.96
C ALA A 239 -13.76 -41.88 -9.79
N ALA A 240 -14.99 -41.72 -9.31
CA ALA A 240 -15.92 -42.74 -8.79
C ALA A 240 -17.12 -41.97 -8.18
N GLY A 241 -18.29 -41.86 -8.82
CA GLY A 241 -19.19 -42.97 -9.10
C GLY A 241 -20.21 -43.10 -7.96
N GLN A 242 -21.37 -42.45 -8.05
CA GLN A 242 -22.71 -43.05 -7.88
C GLN A 242 -23.86 -42.03 -7.79
N ALA A 243 -24.90 -42.34 -8.58
CA ALA A 243 -26.34 -42.27 -8.29
C ALA A 243 -27.08 -40.92 -8.11
N LEU A 244 -27.71 -40.52 -9.22
CA LEU A 244 -29.13 -40.16 -9.42
C LEU A 244 -30.11 -39.99 -8.21
N LEU A 245 -30.83 -38.84 -8.26
CA LEU A 245 -32.21 -38.49 -7.82
C LEU A 245 -32.45 -37.94 -6.38
N PRO A 246 -33.58 -37.26 -6.10
CA PRO A 246 -34.03 -35.97 -6.65
C PRO A 246 -34.48 -34.97 -5.54
N SER A 247 -34.52 -33.68 -5.89
CA SER A 247 -35.40 -32.61 -5.39
C SER A 247 -36.09 -32.80 -4.02
N GLN A 248 -35.61 -32.10 -2.98
CA GLN A 248 -36.46 -31.67 -1.86
C GLN A 248 -36.24 -30.19 -1.51
N ALA A 249 -37.37 -29.52 -1.33
CA ALA A 249 -37.52 -28.12 -1.01
C ALA A 249 -36.85 -27.76 0.33
N ILE A 250 -36.13 -26.65 0.36
CA ILE A 250 -35.56 -26.09 1.59
C ILE A 250 -36.60 -25.18 2.23
N ASP A 251 -36.93 -25.54 3.47
CA ASP A 251 -37.80 -24.89 4.44
C ASP A 251 -37.20 -23.54 4.92
N PRO A 252 -37.89 -22.39 4.80
CA PRO A 252 -37.36 -21.11 5.24
C PRO A 252 -37.69 -20.90 6.73
N SER A 253 -36.91 -21.52 7.61
CA SER A 253 -36.95 -21.24 9.05
C SER A 253 -35.59 -21.50 9.69
N ILE A 254 -34.59 -20.67 9.37
CA ILE A 254 -33.38 -20.57 10.19
C ILE A 254 -33.27 -19.14 10.72
N SER A 255 -33.44 -19.09 12.03
CA SER A 255 -33.42 -17.93 12.91
C SER A 255 -32.04 -17.26 12.91
N ILE A 256 -31.99 -15.98 12.53
CA ILE A 256 -30.83 -15.12 12.74
C ILE A 256 -30.71 -14.86 14.25
N ARG A 257 -29.65 -15.38 14.88
CA ARG A 257 -29.18 -14.92 16.19
C ARG A 257 -28.23 -13.75 15.96
N HIS A 258 -28.62 -12.58 16.46
CA HIS A 258 -27.78 -11.40 16.57
C HIS A 258 -26.53 -11.68 17.43
N ARG A 259 -25.38 -11.23 16.96
CA ARG A 259 -24.42 -10.51 17.79
C ARG A 259 -24.38 -9.07 17.30
#